data_AF-A0A1R4KNH7-F1
#
_entry.id   AF-A0A1R4KNH7-F1
#
_cell.length_a   1.000
_cell.length_b   1.000
_cell.length_c   1.000
_cell.angle_alpha   90.00
_cell.angle_beta   90.00
_cell.angle_gamma   90.00
#
_symmetry.space_group_name_H-M   'P 1'
#
loop_
_entity.id
_entity.type
_entity.pdbx_description
1 polymer ?
#
loop_
_entity_poly.entity_id
_entity_poly.type
_entity_poly.pdbx_seq_one_letter_code
_entity_poly.pdbx_strand_id
1 'polypeptide(L)'
;MPHPDWIELVESVLNAAIGNGTLRPDIDAPTTARTLIYLFIGTQVSSYISDDWQSLPETVETILSATLRNLASPVHLDLPR
;
A
#
# COMPACT_ATOMS: atom_id res chain seq x y z
N MET A 1 -24.97 -3.14 1.56
CA MET A 1 -24.17 -2.35 0.61
C MET A 1 -23.22 -3.32 -0.07
N PRO A 2 -23.06 -3.32 -1.40
CA PRO A 2 -22.03 -4.14 -2.02
C PRO A 2 -20.66 -3.67 -1.49
N HIS A 3 -19.78 -4.60 -1.16
CA HIS A 3 -18.42 -4.26 -0.75
C HIS A 3 -17.73 -3.55 -1.93
N PRO A 4 -17.01 -2.44 -1.72
CA PRO A 4 -16.25 -1.82 -2.78
C PRO A 4 -15.23 -2.82 -3.31
N ASP A 5 -15.02 -2.83 -4.63
CA ASP A 5 -13.86 -3.53 -5.17
C ASP A 5 -12.60 -2.77 -4.73
N TRP A 6 -11.98 -3.27 -3.67
CA TRP A 6 -10.82 -2.66 -3.05
C TRP A 6 -9.64 -2.57 -4.02
N ILE A 7 -9.54 -3.46 -4.99
CA ILE A 7 -8.47 -3.42 -6.00
C ILE A 7 -8.71 -2.22 -6.92
N GLU A 8 -9.93 -2.04 -7.42
CA GLU A 8 -10.28 -0.88 -8.27
C GLU A 8 -10.08 0.44 -7.53
N LEU A 9 -10.46 0.52 -6.24
CA LEU A 9 -10.26 1.70 -5.43
C LEU A 9 -8.77 2.05 -5.29
N VAL A 10 -7.94 1.07 -4.91
CA VAL A 10 -6.49 1.29 -4.73
C VAL A 10 -5.84 1.63 -6.06
N GLU A 11 -6.22 0.97 -7.16
CA GLU A 11 -5.75 1.30 -8.51
C GLU A 11 -6.06 2.75 -8.88
N SER A 12 -7.28 3.23 -8.62
CA SER A 12 -7.66 4.63 -8.87
C SER A 12 -6.81 5.61 -8.06
N VAL A 13 -6.49 5.29 -6.81
CA VAL A 13 -5.62 6.12 -5.96
C VAL A 13 -4.19 6.16 -6.49
N LEU A 14 -3.65 5.01 -6.90
CA LEU A 14 -2.31 4.92 -7.49
C LEU A 14 -2.22 5.72 -8.79
N ASN A 15 -3.20 5.60 -9.68
CA ASN A 15 -3.26 6.37 -10.93
C ASN A 15 -3.32 7.88 -10.69
N ALA A 16 -4.12 8.33 -9.71
CA ALA A 16 -4.16 9.74 -9.33
C ALA A 16 -2.80 10.23 -8.79
N ALA A 17 -2.13 9.43 -7.96
CA ALA A 17 -0.82 9.76 -7.40
C ALA A 17 0.30 9.78 -8.46
N ILE A 18 0.24 8.88 -9.45
CA ILE A 18 1.11 8.91 -10.64
C ILE A 18 0.88 10.20 -11.44
N GLY A 19 -0.38 10.54 -11.71
CA GLY A 19 -0.74 11.77 -12.43
C GLY A 19 -0.28 13.05 -11.73
N ASN A 20 -0.24 13.04 -10.40
CA ASN A 20 0.24 14.15 -9.57
C ASN A 20 1.77 14.12 -9.34
N GLY A 21 2.49 13.12 -9.85
CA GLY A 21 3.94 13.00 -9.75
C GLY A 21 4.48 12.63 -8.36
N THR A 22 3.62 12.19 -7.44
CA THR A 22 4.04 11.77 -6.09
C THR A 22 4.56 10.33 -6.07
N LEU A 23 4.09 9.50 -7.01
CA LEU A 23 4.62 8.17 -7.28
C LEU A 23 5.45 8.15 -8.56
N ARG A 24 6.29 7.12 -8.72
CA ARG A 24 7.03 6.91 -9.96
C ARG A 24 6.08 6.69 -11.16
N PRO A 25 6.40 7.24 -12.35
CA PRO A 25 5.52 7.14 -13.51
C PRO A 25 5.49 5.76 -14.17
N ASP A 26 6.45 4.88 -13.85
CA ASP A 26 6.58 3.54 -14.43
C ASP A 26 5.94 2.44 -13.58
N ILE A 27 5.18 2.81 -12.55
CA ILE A 27 4.43 1.86 -11.72
C ILE A 27 3.24 1.31 -12.52
N ASP A 28 3.14 -0.01 -12.56
CA ASP A 28 1.95 -0.73 -13.05
C ASP A 28 0.86 -0.73 -11.96
N ALA A 29 0.01 0.30 -11.98
CA ALA A 29 -1.02 0.53 -10.96
C ALA A 29 -1.95 -0.68 -10.73
N PRO A 30 -2.49 -1.37 -11.76
CA PRO A 30 -3.29 -2.59 -11.57
C PRO A 30 -2.56 -3.71 -10.80
N THR A 31 -1.28 -3.95 -11.12
CA THR A 31 -0.50 -5.00 -10.45
C THR A 31 -0.12 -4.59 -9.03
N THR A 32 0.27 -3.32 -8.84
CA THR A 32 0.59 -2.76 -7.53
C THR A 32 -0.63 -2.75 -6.60
N ALA A 33 -1.83 -2.43 -7.09
CA ALA A 33 -3.05 -2.46 -6.29
C ALA A 33 -3.34 -3.86 -5.75
N ARG A 34 -3.27 -4.89 -6.61
CA ARG A 34 -3.43 -6.29 -6.18
C ARG A 34 -2.39 -6.69 -5.14
N THR A 35 -1.14 -6.31 -5.37
CA THR A 35 -0.02 -6.60 -4.48
C THR A 35 -0.25 -6.00 -3.09
N LEU A 36 -0.65 -4.73 -3.03
CA LEU A 36 -0.94 -4.01 -1.79
C LEU A 36 -2.09 -4.67 -0.99
N ILE A 37 -3.17 -5.05 -1.68
CA ILE A 37 -4.29 -5.75 -1.04
C ILE A 37 -3.86 -7.11 -0.50
N TYR A 38 -3.11 -7.89 -1.26
CA TYR A 38 -2.62 -9.20 -0.80
C TYR A 38 -1.64 -9.08 0.36
N LEU A 39 -0.77 -8.06 0.35
CA LEU A 39 0.14 -7.78 1.45
C LEU A 39 -0.62 -7.42 2.72
N PHE A 40 -1.62 -6.55 2.62
CA PHE A 40 -2.48 -6.18 3.75
C PHE A 40 -3.24 -7.39 4.31
N ILE A 41 -3.85 -8.23 3.46
CA ILE A 41 -4.55 -9.44 3.88
C ILE A 41 -3.58 -10.41 4.57
N GLY A 42 -2.38 -10.61 4.02
CA GLY A 42 -1.35 -11.45 4.63
C GLY A 42 -0.95 -10.96 6.02
N THR A 43 -0.73 -9.65 6.17
CA THR A 43 -0.47 -9.01 7.46
C THR A 43 -1.64 -9.19 8.43
N GLN A 44 -2.87 -8.94 7.98
CA GLN A 44 -4.08 -9.04 8.81
C GLN A 44 -4.33 -10.48 9.31
N VAL A 45 -4.12 -11.48 8.46
CA VAL A 45 -4.21 -12.90 8.83
C VAL A 45 -3.08 -13.30 9.77
N SER A 46 -1.85 -12.85 9.50
CA SER A 46 -0.68 -13.18 10.32
C SER A 46 -0.82 -12.63 11.74
N SER A 47 -1.24 -11.38 11.90
CA SER A 47 -1.46 -10.77 13.22
C SER A 47 -2.61 -11.45 13.97
N TYR A 48 -3.68 -11.87 13.28
CA TYR A 48 -4.75 -12.65 13.92
C TYR A 48 -4.23 -13.94 14.54
N ILE A 49 -3.47 -14.72 13.75
CA ILE A 49 -2.93 -16.01 14.19
C ILE A 49 -1.90 -15.84 15.31
N SER A 50 -1.13 -14.75 15.29
CA SER A 50 -0.01 -14.54 16.21
C SER A 50 -0.45 -13.99 17.56
N ASP A 51 -1.33 -12.98 17.56
CA ASP A 51 -1.62 -12.20 18.77
C ASP A 51 -3.02 -11.56 18.80
N ASP A 52 -4.00 -12.12 18.08
CA ASP A 52 -5.38 -11.59 18.03
C ASP A 52 -5.42 -10.10 17.62
N TRP A 53 -4.60 -9.75 16.61
CA TRP A 53 -4.45 -8.41 16.03
C TRP A 53 -3.77 -7.35 16.89
N GLN A 54 -3.18 -7.70 18.03
CA GLN A 54 -2.44 -6.73 18.86
C GLN A 54 -1.27 -6.07 18.10
N SER A 55 -0.56 -6.82 17.26
CA SER A 55 0.53 -6.29 16.42
C SER A 55 0.09 -5.69 15.09
N LEU A 56 -1.21 -5.72 14.76
CA LEU A 56 -1.70 -5.32 13.45
C LEU A 56 -1.31 -3.88 13.08
N PRO A 57 -1.47 -2.87 13.97
CA PRO A 57 -1.10 -1.49 13.63
C PRO A 57 0.39 -1.34 13.28
N GLU A 58 1.30 -1.87 14.11
CA GLU A 58 2.75 -1.80 13.86
C GLU A 58 3.16 -2.56 12.60
N THR A 59 2.53 -3.71 12.34
CA THR A 59 2.83 -4.52 11.15
C THR A 59 2.36 -3.81 9.89
N VAL A 60 1.19 -3.15 9.92
CA VAL A 60 0.68 -2.31 8.83
C VAL A 60 1.61 -1.12 8.56
N GLU A 61 2.07 -0.42 9.58
CA GLU A 61 3.03 0.69 9.42
C GLU A 61 4.35 0.22 8.80
N THR A 62 4.81 -0.98 9.17
CA THR A 62 6.02 -1.59 8.63
C THR A 62 5.88 -1.86 7.13
N ILE A 63 4.79 -2.51 6.70
CA ILE A 63 4.57 -2.80 5.27
C ILE A 63 4.35 -1.52 4.45
N LEU A 64 3.66 -0.53 5.01
CA LEU A 64 3.43 0.75 4.33
C LEU A 64 4.75 1.49 4.12
N SER A 65 5.58 1.58 5.16
CA SER A 65 6.89 2.23 5.10
C SER A 65 7.83 1.56 4.08
N ALA A 66 7.82 0.22 4.03
CA ALA A 66 8.60 -0.52 3.05
C ALA A 66 8.06 -0.32 1.62
N THR A 67 6.74 -0.32 1.44
CA THR A 67 6.12 -0.19 0.12
C THR A 67 6.28 1.23 -0.44
N LEU A 68 6.03 2.26 0.37
CA LEU A 68 6.15 3.65 -0.04
C LEU A 68 7.56 4.00 -0.49
N ARG A 69 8.61 3.47 0.16
CA ARG A 69 10.00 3.65 -0.29
C ARG A 69 10.26 3.16 -1.71
N ASN A 70 9.55 2.11 -2.13
CA ASN A 70 9.71 1.52 -3.46
C ASN A 70 8.82 2.18 -4.53
N LEU A 71 7.72 2.82 -4.11
CA LEU A 71 6.75 3.45 -5.01
C LEU A 71 6.95 4.97 -5.17
N ALA A 72 7.50 5.64 -4.15
CA ALA A 72 7.68 7.09 -4.16
C ALA A 72 8.60 7.53 -5.30
N SER A 73 8.25 8.67 -5.91
CA SER A 73 9.13 9.33 -6.87
C SER A 73 10.48 9.68 -6.22
N PRO A 74 11.62 9.59 -6.95
CA PRO A 74 12.94 9.95 -6.43
C PRO A 74 13.01 11.37 -5.84
N VAL A 75 12.17 12.28 -6.37
CA VAL A 75 12.07 13.68 -5.91
C VAL A 75 11.38 13.82 -4.54
N HIS A 76 10.60 12.81 -4.11
CA HIS A 76 9.80 12.83 -2.89
C HIS A 76 10.38 11.96 -1.75
N LEU A 77 11.53 11.32 -1.96
CA LEU A 77 12.23 10.54 -0.93
C LEU A 77 13.08 11.40 0.03
N ASP A 78 13.19 12.72 -0.22
CA ASP A 78 14.01 13.67 0.56
C ASP A 78 13.28 14.35 1.74
N LEU A 79 12.14 13.82 2.20
CA LEU A 79 11.50 14.35 3.41
C LEU A 79 12.28 13.94 4.69
N PRO A 80 12.57 14.89 5.61
CA PRO A 80 13.37 14.63 6.79
C PRO A 80 12.71 13.58 7.70
N ARG A 81 13.56 12.70 8.24
CA ARG A 81 13.19 11.61 9.17
C ARG A 81 12.73 12.12 10.52
#